data_AF-A0A167L1F7-F1
#
_entry.id   AF-A0A167L1F7-F1
#
_cell.length_a   1.000
_cell.length_b   1.000
_cell.length_c   1.000
_cell.angle_alpha   90.00
_cell.angle_beta   90.00
_cell.angle_gamma   90.00
#
_symmetry.space_group_name_H-M   'P 1'
#
loop_
_entity.id
_entity.type
_entity.pdbx_description
1 polymer ?
#
loop_
_entity_poly.entity_id
_entity_poly.type
_entity_poly.pdbx_seq_one_letter_code
_entity_poly.pdbx_strand_id
1 'polypeptide(L)'
;MSACDAFVKSFYKQCCNHSENAQEDKSKHIATHHLVEVFENRIKPKFLQETHHLLNPRAKGRYADPEKDSEVSINQAWKNDEDGYNSVDIIEWAVDSGTESSVKEIFSKVIPVILLIADDYDVLFKCLKYLSDDRDLGLLEVTYPCLIDLIVKTKKPESKERIILLEKVLTHGVLLGNRHAGHKPAFLLVLLQPVSTLYKKIGLVGTRYLKEVLSIICHGLSVLPHANGDNNHCVPKLIIWCSIPKYNGMILRALAEAWLVYKDLQGEETKAICNLLQKDYQILDAICHDLLKMPFYNLTTAYINWYLPVIYKQ
;
A
#
# COMPACT_ATOMS: atom_id res chain seq x y z
N MET A 1 15.01 -23.44 -12.67
CA MET A 1 16.26 -22.90 -12.11
C MET A 1 15.90 -21.51 -11.62
N SER A 2 16.11 -21.20 -10.34
CA SER A 2 15.78 -19.86 -9.82
C SER A 2 16.70 -18.81 -10.43
N ALA A 3 16.28 -17.54 -10.48
CA ALA A 3 17.15 -16.43 -10.93
C ALA A 3 18.45 -16.39 -10.10
N CYS A 4 18.34 -16.65 -8.79
CA CYS A 4 19.46 -16.76 -7.87
C CYS A 4 20.45 -17.87 -8.27
N ASP A 5 19.97 -19.05 -8.69
CA ASP A 5 20.84 -20.14 -9.14
C ASP A 5 21.64 -19.77 -10.40
N ALA A 6 21.02 -19.02 -11.32
CA ALA A 6 21.66 -18.55 -12.55
C ALA A 6 22.80 -17.57 -12.22
N PHE A 7 22.53 -16.61 -11.33
CA PHE A 7 23.53 -15.68 -10.82
C PHE A 7 24.68 -16.39 -10.12
N VAL A 8 24.40 -17.25 -9.13
CA VAL A 8 25.42 -17.96 -8.34
C VAL A 8 26.34 -18.77 -9.25
N LYS A 9 25.79 -19.50 -10.23
CA LYS A 9 26.60 -20.28 -11.19
C LYS A 9 27.49 -19.38 -12.05
N SER A 10 26.94 -18.28 -12.57
CA SER A 10 27.66 -17.35 -13.43
C SER A 10 28.80 -16.65 -12.68
N PHE A 11 28.52 -16.12 -11.49
CA PHE A 11 29.50 -15.40 -10.67
C PHE A 11 30.60 -16.34 -10.14
N TYR A 12 30.23 -17.54 -9.66
CA TYR A 12 31.21 -18.52 -9.18
C TYR A 12 32.24 -18.87 -10.26
N LYS A 13 31.80 -19.06 -11.50
CA LYS A 13 32.68 -19.37 -12.65
C LYS A 13 33.66 -18.25 -12.96
N GLN A 14 33.32 -17.00 -12.65
CA GLN A 14 34.16 -15.83 -12.92
C GLN A 14 35.20 -15.60 -11.81
N CYS A 15 34.82 -15.78 -10.55
CA CYS A 15 35.66 -15.42 -9.41
C CYS A 15 36.47 -16.60 -8.84
N CYS A 16 35.99 -17.84 -8.99
CA CYS A 16 36.61 -19.02 -8.40
C CYS A 16 37.16 -19.94 -9.50
N ASN A 17 38.49 -19.94 -9.70
CA ASN A 17 39.17 -20.86 -10.63
C ASN A 17 39.28 -22.31 -10.09
N HIS A 18 38.63 -22.63 -8.97
CA HIS A 18 38.73 -23.94 -8.34
C HIS A 18 37.98 -25.02 -9.15
N SER A 19 38.55 -26.23 -9.20
CA SER A 19 37.99 -27.34 -9.96
C SER A 19 36.57 -27.64 -9.49
N GLU A 20 35.70 -28.02 -10.42
CA GLU A 20 34.25 -28.22 -10.20
C GLU A 20 33.88 -29.26 -9.12
N ASN A 21 34.88 -29.90 -8.49
CA ASN A 21 34.74 -30.96 -7.50
C ASN A 21 34.59 -30.49 -6.04
N ALA A 22 34.55 -29.20 -5.76
CA ALA A 22 34.23 -28.75 -4.41
C ALA A 22 32.75 -29.02 -4.12
N GLN A 23 32.50 -29.97 -3.22
CA GLN A 23 31.16 -30.32 -2.68
C GLN A 23 30.57 -29.20 -1.79
N GLU A 24 31.23 -28.05 -1.74
CA GLU A 24 30.82 -26.91 -0.95
C GLU A 24 29.67 -26.15 -1.64
N ASP A 25 28.73 -25.66 -0.83
CA ASP A 25 27.62 -24.87 -1.32
C ASP A 25 28.14 -23.54 -1.91
N LYS A 26 28.13 -23.46 -3.25
CA LYS A 26 28.59 -22.29 -4.02
C LYS A 26 27.90 -21.01 -3.57
N SER A 27 26.61 -21.08 -3.22
CA SER A 27 25.85 -19.91 -2.75
C SER A 27 26.46 -19.38 -1.45
N LYS A 28 26.65 -20.28 -0.48
CA LYS A 28 27.22 -19.95 0.83
C LYS A 28 28.65 -19.44 0.73
N HIS A 29 29.46 -20.02 -0.16
CA HIS A 29 30.83 -19.56 -0.42
C HIS A 29 30.85 -18.10 -0.91
N ILE A 30 30.06 -17.78 -1.95
CA ILE A 30 30.00 -16.40 -2.47
C ILE A 30 29.46 -15.44 -1.40
N ALA A 31 28.40 -15.82 -0.68
CA ALA A 31 27.81 -14.98 0.37
C ALA A 31 28.77 -14.70 1.53
N THR A 32 29.70 -15.61 1.81
CA THR A 32 30.68 -15.44 2.89
C THR A 32 31.92 -14.66 2.45
N HIS A 33 32.45 -14.95 1.26
CA HIS A 33 33.77 -14.47 0.84
C HIS A 33 33.74 -13.38 -0.24
N HIS A 34 32.67 -13.27 -1.01
CA HIS A 34 32.59 -12.40 -2.18
C HIS A 34 31.44 -11.40 -2.14
N LEU A 35 30.69 -11.31 -1.04
CA LEU A 35 29.50 -10.47 -0.98
C LEU A 35 29.79 -8.98 -1.25
N VAL A 36 30.90 -8.47 -0.68
CA VAL A 36 31.34 -7.08 -0.93
C VAL A 36 31.69 -6.87 -2.40
N GLU A 37 32.36 -7.83 -3.02
CA GLU A 37 32.74 -7.80 -4.44
C GLU A 37 31.52 -7.82 -5.36
N VAL A 38 30.53 -8.67 -5.06
CA VAL A 38 29.23 -8.70 -5.76
C VAL A 38 28.58 -7.32 -5.73
N PHE A 39 28.54 -6.68 -4.57
CA PHE A 39 27.93 -5.36 -4.45
C PHE A 39 28.69 -4.27 -5.19
N GLU A 40 30.02 -4.20 -5.05
CA GLU A 40 30.83 -3.15 -5.67
C GLU A 40 30.95 -3.32 -7.19
N ASN A 41 31.04 -4.56 -7.69
CA ASN A 41 31.34 -4.83 -9.10
C ASN A 41 30.11 -5.14 -9.95
N ARG A 42 29.01 -5.61 -9.36
CA ARG A 42 27.80 -6.03 -10.12
C ARG A 42 26.61 -5.12 -9.85
N ILE A 43 26.32 -4.84 -8.58
CA ILE A 43 25.13 -4.04 -8.21
C ILE A 43 25.42 -2.55 -8.39
N LYS A 44 26.40 -2.01 -7.66
CA LYS A 44 26.67 -0.58 -7.59
C LYS A 44 26.85 0.10 -8.97
N PRO A 45 27.54 -0.48 -9.96
CA PRO A 45 27.69 0.17 -11.27
C PRO A 45 26.36 0.36 -11.99
N LYS A 46 25.43 -0.60 -11.90
CA LYS A 46 24.09 -0.52 -12.50
C LYS A 46 23.24 0.58 -11.86
N PHE A 47 23.41 0.84 -10.55
CA PHE A 47 22.73 1.93 -9.85
C PHE A 47 23.41 3.29 -10.06
N LEU A 48 24.73 3.33 -10.24
CA LEU A 48 25.48 4.58 -10.48
C LEU A 48 25.32 5.12 -11.91
N GLN A 49 25.19 4.23 -12.90
CA GLN A 49 24.85 4.62 -14.27
C GLN A 49 23.50 5.35 -14.31
N GLU A 50 22.59 4.93 -13.43
CA GLU A 50 21.27 5.51 -13.21
C GLU A 50 21.30 6.66 -12.20
N THR A 51 22.28 7.57 -12.30
CA THR A 51 22.19 8.86 -11.58
C THR A 51 20.85 9.49 -11.93
N HIS A 52 19.89 9.35 -11.01
CA HIS A 52 18.52 9.81 -11.17
C HIS A 52 18.55 11.19 -11.80
N HIS A 53 17.79 11.40 -12.85
CA HIS A 53 17.55 12.71 -13.46
C HIS A 53 17.10 13.76 -12.41
N LEU A 54 16.60 13.30 -11.26
CA LEU A 54 16.31 14.11 -10.07
C LEU A 54 17.56 14.64 -9.33
N LEU A 55 18.69 13.91 -9.36
CA LEU A 55 19.98 14.29 -8.77
C LEU A 55 20.88 15.08 -9.74
N ASN A 56 20.54 15.13 -11.04
CA ASN A 56 21.22 15.98 -12.00
C ASN A 56 20.44 17.30 -12.22
N PRO A 57 20.72 18.37 -11.46
CA PRO A 57 19.98 19.63 -11.55
C PRO A 57 20.07 20.29 -12.94
N ARG A 58 21.04 19.90 -13.78
CA ARG A 58 21.18 20.39 -15.17
C ARG A 58 20.23 19.71 -16.16
N ALA A 59 19.66 18.55 -15.82
CA ALA A 59 18.74 17.82 -16.70
C ALA A 59 17.30 18.37 -16.67
N LYS A 60 16.98 19.32 -15.77
CA LYS A 60 15.68 20.00 -15.73
C LYS A 60 15.57 21.04 -16.86
N GLY A 61 15.44 20.57 -18.10
CA GLY A 61 14.84 21.35 -19.17
C GLY A 61 13.44 21.82 -18.76
N ARG A 62 13.01 23.00 -19.21
CA ARG A 62 11.87 23.75 -18.66
C ARG A 62 10.49 23.07 -18.78
N TYR A 63 10.39 21.87 -19.34
CA TYR A 63 9.17 21.06 -19.37
C TYR A 63 9.54 19.59 -19.19
N ALA A 64 9.10 18.99 -18.08
CA ALA A 64 9.13 17.54 -17.90
C ALA A 64 8.08 16.94 -18.84
N ASP A 65 8.54 16.14 -19.79
CA ASP A 65 7.70 15.38 -20.70
C ASP A 65 7.32 14.06 -20.01
N PRO A 66 6.04 13.87 -19.63
CA PRO A 66 5.61 12.68 -18.89
C PRO A 66 5.90 11.36 -19.62
N GLU A 67 5.90 11.36 -20.95
CA GLU A 67 6.20 10.14 -21.72
C GLU A 67 7.67 9.76 -21.59
N LYS A 68 8.58 10.73 -21.71
CA LYS A 68 10.02 10.49 -21.52
C LYS A 68 10.37 10.06 -20.10
N ASP A 69 9.75 10.67 -19.09
CA ASP A 69 9.99 10.27 -17.70
C ASP A 69 9.55 8.81 -17.44
N SER A 70 8.50 8.34 -18.14
CA SER A 70 8.03 6.96 -18.05
C SER A 70 8.97 5.95 -18.74
N GLU A 71 9.52 6.30 -19.91
CA GLU A 71 10.51 5.45 -20.61
C GLU A 71 11.81 5.28 -19.81
N VAL A 72 12.27 6.35 -19.16
CA VAL A 72 13.48 6.30 -18.32
C VAL A 72 13.27 5.42 -17.09
N SER A 73 12.07 5.39 -16.51
CA SER A 73 11.75 4.45 -15.42
C SER A 73 11.76 2.99 -15.89
N ILE A 74 11.31 2.71 -17.11
CA ILE A 74 11.20 1.34 -17.62
C ILE A 74 12.58 0.74 -17.98
N ASN A 75 13.49 1.56 -18.51
CA ASN A 75 14.76 1.08 -19.09
C ASN A 75 15.96 1.17 -18.15
N GLN A 76 15.74 1.16 -16.83
CA GLN A 76 16.84 1.27 -15.87
C GLN A 76 17.71 0.01 -15.89
N ALA A 77 19.03 0.18 -16.00
CA ALA A 77 19.98 -0.93 -16.14
C ALA A 77 19.87 -1.99 -15.02
N TRP A 78 19.48 -1.58 -13.80
CA TRP A 78 19.32 -2.49 -12.68
C TRP A 78 18.10 -3.41 -12.77
N LYS A 79 17.08 -3.06 -13.59
CA LYS A 79 15.89 -3.86 -13.88
C LYS A 79 16.08 -4.86 -15.02
N ASN A 80 17.08 -4.62 -15.86
CA ASN A 80 17.31 -5.46 -17.03
C ASN A 80 17.70 -6.87 -16.59
N ASP A 81 17.00 -7.85 -17.16
CA ASP A 81 17.32 -9.26 -17.01
C ASP A 81 18.53 -9.58 -17.91
N GLU A 82 19.67 -9.81 -17.28
CA GLU A 82 20.90 -10.26 -17.94
C GLU A 82 21.18 -11.68 -17.47
N ASP A 83 21.15 -12.64 -18.40
CA ASP A 83 21.40 -14.06 -18.13
C ASP A 83 20.38 -14.75 -17.18
N GLY A 84 19.14 -14.25 -17.09
CA GLY A 84 18.06 -14.84 -16.30
C GLY A 84 17.98 -14.32 -14.86
N TYR A 85 18.64 -13.20 -14.55
CA TYR A 85 18.57 -12.49 -13.27
C TYR A 85 18.78 -10.98 -13.46
N ASN A 86 18.21 -10.19 -12.56
CA ASN A 86 18.40 -8.73 -12.48
C ASN A 86 19.06 -8.34 -11.15
N SER A 87 19.26 -7.03 -10.91
CA SER A 87 19.98 -6.58 -9.70
C SER A 87 19.18 -6.76 -8.41
N VAL A 88 17.85 -6.78 -8.48
CA VAL A 88 16.97 -7.03 -7.32
C VAL A 88 17.10 -8.48 -6.89
N ASP A 89 17.14 -9.42 -7.82
CA ASP A 89 17.31 -10.85 -7.54
C ASP A 89 18.64 -11.12 -6.80
N ILE A 90 19.71 -10.40 -7.18
CA ILE A 90 21.02 -10.49 -6.50
C ILE A 90 20.94 -9.94 -5.07
N ILE A 91 20.21 -8.84 -4.85
CA ILE A 91 20.05 -8.25 -3.51
C ILE A 91 19.23 -9.18 -2.61
N GLU A 92 18.12 -9.73 -3.12
CA GLU A 92 17.30 -10.71 -2.40
C GLU A 92 18.15 -11.93 -2.00
N TRP A 93 18.86 -12.52 -2.96
CA TRP A 93 19.81 -13.61 -2.71
C TRP A 93 20.85 -13.26 -1.65
N ALA A 94 21.43 -12.07 -1.72
CA ALA A 94 22.47 -11.60 -0.80
C ALA A 94 21.95 -11.47 0.65
N VAL A 95 20.70 -11.02 0.82
CA VAL A 95 20.06 -10.91 2.13
C VAL A 95 19.73 -12.29 2.68
N ASP A 96 19.21 -13.20 1.84
CA ASP A 96 18.80 -14.54 2.26
C ASP A 96 19.98 -15.48 2.55
N SER A 97 21.06 -15.36 1.78
CA SER A 97 22.23 -16.26 1.86
C SER A 97 23.35 -15.70 2.74
N GLY A 98 23.33 -14.39 3.03
CA GLY A 98 24.36 -13.70 3.79
C GLY A 98 24.36 -14.05 5.28
N THR A 99 25.54 -14.08 5.88
CA THR A 99 25.64 -14.09 7.35
C THR A 99 25.37 -12.69 7.91
N GLU A 100 24.93 -12.60 9.19
CA GLU A 100 24.70 -11.30 9.84
C GLU A 100 25.92 -10.36 9.74
N SER A 101 27.13 -10.88 9.92
CA SER A 101 28.37 -10.11 9.78
C SER A 101 28.58 -9.58 8.37
N SER A 102 28.40 -10.43 7.36
CA SER A 102 28.60 -10.06 5.95
C SER A 102 27.55 -9.03 5.50
N VAL A 103 26.29 -9.21 5.89
CA VAL A 103 25.20 -8.27 5.60
C VAL A 103 25.45 -6.92 6.26
N LYS A 104 25.91 -6.91 7.52
CA LYS A 104 26.23 -5.68 8.25
C LYS A 104 27.35 -4.88 7.59
N GLU A 105 28.36 -5.55 7.04
CA GLU A 105 29.47 -4.91 6.33
C GLU A 105 29.00 -4.19 5.05
N ILE A 106 28.11 -4.82 4.27
CA ILE A 106 27.56 -4.21 3.06
C ILE A 106 26.44 -3.22 3.33
N PHE A 107 25.81 -3.23 4.51
CA PHE A 107 24.57 -2.49 4.80
C PHE A 107 24.65 -1.01 4.44
N SER A 108 25.76 -0.34 4.78
CA SER A 108 25.99 1.08 4.43
C SER A 108 26.04 1.35 2.91
N LYS A 109 26.43 0.35 2.12
CA LYS A 109 26.48 0.37 0.65
C LYS A 109 25.14 -0.01 0.03
N VAL A 110 24.38 -0.90 0.69
CA VAL A 110 23.03 -1.30 0.24
C VAL A 110 22.03 -0.19 0.50
N ILE A 111 22.16 0.60 1.58
CA ILE A 111 21.22 1.69 1.91
C ILE A 111 20.94 2.62 0.72
N PRO A 112 21.93 3.21 0.03
CA PRO A 112 21.68 4.06 -1.14
C PRO A 112 20.94 3.33 -2.27
N VAL A 113 21.24 2.05 -2.48
CA VAL A 113 20.60 1.20 -3.50
C VAL A 113 19.15 0.91 -3.11
N ILE A 114 18.89 0.53 -1.86
CA ILE A 114 17.54 0.34 -1.32
C ILE A 114 16.76 1.65 -1.40
N LEU A 115 17.38 2.80 -1.10
CA LEU A 115 16.73 4.10 -1.24
C LEU A 115 16.42 4.42 -2.70
N LEU A 116 17.28 4.04 -3.66
CA LEU A 116 16.99 4.21 -5.08
C LEU A 116 15.85 3.30 -5.56
N ILE A 117 15.85 2.04 -5.12
CA ILE A 117 14.78 1.08 -5.42
C ILE A 117 13.49 1.52 -4.73
N ALA A 118 13.56 2.07 -3.51
CA ALA A 118 12.41 2.58 -2.79
C ALA A 118 11.87 3.88 -3.40
N ASP A 119 12.74 4.68 -4.01
CA ASP A 119 12.34 5.81 -4.86
C ASP A 119 11.64 5.33 -6.15
N ASP A 120 11.87 4.07 -6.57
CA ASP A 120 11.03 3.39 -7.55
C ASP A 120 9.79 2.77 -6.90
N TYR A 121 8.82 3.65 -6.68
CA TYR A 121 7.52 3.29 -6.13
C TYR A 121 6.81 2.17 -6.91
N ASP A 122 7.12 1.93 -8.19
CA ASP A 122 6.45 0.89 -8.98
C ASP A 122 6.85 -0.52 -8.52
N VAL A 123 8.10 -0.74 -8.11
CA VAL A 123 8.54 -2.01 -7.50
C VAL A 123 7.85 -2.21 -6.16
N LEU A 124 7.83 -1.16 -5.33
CA LEU A 124 7.19 -1.24 -4.02
C LEU A 124 5.69 -1.54 -4.13
N PHE A 125 4.97 -0.93 -5.09
CA PHE A 125 3.56 -1.25 -5.31
C PHE A 125 3.33 -2.66 -5.84
N LYS A 126 4.26 -3.20 -6.65
CA LYS A 126 4.21 -4.63 -7.03
C LYS A 126 4.34 -5.52 -5.80
N CYS A 127 5.27 -5.25 -4.89
CA CYS A 127 5.42 -6.03 -3.67
C CYS A 127 4.16 -5.95 -2.80
N LEU A 128 3.63 -4.74 -2.56
CA LEU A 128 2.42 -4.54 -1.77
C LEU A 128 1.19 -5.28 -2.33
N LYS A 129 1.12 -5.48 -3.65
CA LYS A 129 0.03 -6.22 -4.29
C LYS A 129 -0.05 -7.69 -3.83
N TYR A 130 1.09 -8.33 -3.55
CA TYR A 130 1.17 -9.76 -3.27
C TYR A 130 1.11 -10.11 -1.78
N LEU A 131 1.12 -9.09 -0.90
CA LEU A 131 0.98 -9.28 0.54
C LEU A 131 -0.46 -9.67 0.88
N SER A 132 -0.67 -10.95 1.10
CA SER A 132 -1.99 -11.55 1.37
C SER A 132 -1.97 -12.61 2.46
N ASP A 133 -0.79 -12.92 3.00
CA ASP A 133 -0.62 -13.86 4.11
C ASP A 133 -0.65 -13.09 5.43
N ASP A 134 -1.24 -13.66 6.49
CA ASP A 134 -1.49 -12.98 7.75
C ASP A 134 -0.18 -12.52 8.43
N ARG A 135 0.94 -13.20 8.14
CA ARG A 135 2.31 -12.79 8.51
C ARG A 135 2.72 -11.42 7.94
N ASP A 136 2.09 -10.97 6.86
CA ASP A 136 2.40 -9.71 6.18
C ASP A 136 1.67 -8.50 6.79
N LEU A 137 0.70 -8.72 7.68
CA LEU A 137 -0.13 -7.66 8.26
C LEU A 137 0.71 -6.60 8.97
N GLY A 138 1.63 -7.02 9.85
CA GLY A 138 2.50 -6.10 10.58
C GLY A 138 3.42 -5.30 9.64
N LEU A 139 3.82 -5.88 8.51
CA LEU A 139 4.58 -5.18 7.49
C LEU A 139 3.72 -4.10 6.81
N LEU A 140 2.48 -4.41 6.43
CA LEU A 140 1.57 -3.44 5.82
C LEU A 140 1.25 -2.25 6.75
N GLU A 141 1.03 -2.52 8.05
CA GLU A 141 0.75 -1.51 9.07
C GLU A 141 1.85 -0.45 9.17
N VAL A 142 3.11 -0.87 9.06
CA VAL A 142 4.26 0.04 9.09
C VAL A 142 4.52 0.65 7.71
N THR A 143 4.27 -0.10 6.64
CA THR A 143 4.64 0.31 5.27
C THR A 143 3.82 1.49 4.78
N TYR A 144 2.49 1.50 4.93
CA TYR A 144 1.68 2.61 4.41
C TYR A 144 1.98 3.97 5.06
N PRO A 145 2.05 4.10 6.40
CA PRO A 145 2.45 5.34 7.04
C PRO A 145 3.85 5.79 6.62
N CYS A 146 4.81 4.86 6.58
CA CYS A 146 6.19 5.12 6.16
C CYS A 146 6.23 5.67 4.72
N LEU A 147 5.53 5.03 3.79
CA LEU A 147 5.51 5.42 2.38
C LEU A 147 4.88 6.80 2.19
N ILE A 148 3.76 7.07 2.87
CA ILE A 148 3.10 8.39 2.84
C ILE A 148 4.02 9.47 3.41
N ASP A 149 4.70 9.20 4.53
CA ASP A 149 5.62 10.13 5.17
C ASP A 149 6.85 10.40 4.30
N LEU A 150 7.41 9.36 3.69
CA LEU A 150 8.52 9.45 2.73
C LEU A 150 8.14 10.36 1.56
N ILE A 151 7.00 10.14 0.91
CA ILE A 151 6.53 11.00 -0.20
C ILE A 151 6.36 12.45 0.25
N VAL A 152 5.80 12.67 1.44
CA VAL A 152 5.55 14.01 1.99
C VAL A 152 6.85 14.76 2.29
N LYS A 153 7.87 14.06 2.78
CA LYS A 153 9.17 14.62 3.15
C LYS A 153 10.10 14.81 1.94
N THR A 154 10.05 13.92 0.96
CA THR A 154 10.96 13.93 -0.21
C THR A 154 10.46 14.80 -1.35
N LYS A 155 9.14 14.98 -1.50
CA LYS A 155 8.56 15.73 -2.61
C LYS A 155 8.03 17.09 -2.16
N LYS A 156 8.29 18.11 -2.98
CA LYS A 156 7.84 19.49 -2.74
C LYS A 156 6.32 19.52 -2.44
N PRO A 157 5.88 20.28 -1.41
CA PRO A 157 4.45 20.47 -1.15
C PRO A 157 3.69 20.90 -2.42
N GLU A 158 2.50 20.32 -2.60
CA GLU A 158 1.58 20.60 -3.71
C GLU A 158 2.15 20.33 -5.12
N SER A 159 3.31 19.68 -5.24
CA SER A 159 3.84 19.32 -6.56
C SER A 159 2.97 18.25 -7.22
N LYS A 160 2.86 18.33 -8.55
CA LYS A 160 2.18 17.31 -9.36
C LYS A 160 2.73 15.91 -9.09
N GLU A 161 4.05 15.80 -8.98
CA GLU A 161 4.75 14.54 -8.67
C GLU A 161 4.32 13.95 -7.31
N ARG A 162 4.24 14.79 -6.27
CA ARG A 162 3.78 14.36 -4.94
C ARG A 162 2.34 13.83 -4.99
N ILE A 163 1.46 14.52 -5.69
CA ILE A 163 0.06 14.11 -5.84
C ILE A 163 -0.03 12.77 -6.59
N ILE A 164 0.70 12.62 -7.69
CA ILE A 164 0.76 11.38 -8.48
C ILE A 164 1.23 10.21 -7.61
N LEU A 165 2.27 10.39 -6.79
CA LEU A 165 2.77 9.31 -5.93
C LEU A 165 1.77 8.92 -4.85
N LEU A 166 1.14 9.90 -4.17
CA LEU A 166 0.08 9.62 -3.19
C LEU A 166 -1.13 8.93 -3.85
N GLU A 167 -1.50 9.34 -5.07
CA GLU A 167 -2.54 8.71 -5.88
C GLU A 167 -2.17 7.26 -6.22
N LYS A 168 -0.89 6.97 -6.53
CA LYS A 168 -0.41 5.59 -6.69
C LYS A 168 -0.51 4.79 -5.38
N VAL A 169 -0.19 5.37 -4.21
CA VAL A 169 -0.41 4.69 -2.91
C VAL A 169 -1.87 4.32 -2.73
N LEU A 170 -2.78 5.24 -3.04
CA LEU A 170 -4.22 4.96 -2.96
C LEU A 170 -4.63 3.85 -3.95
N THR A 171 -4.27 3.99 -5.22
CA THR A 171 -4.78 3.13 -6.31
C THR A 171 -4.10 1.76 -6.38
N HIS A 172 -2.77 1.73 -6.34
CA HIS A 172 -1.96 0.52 -6.51
C HIS A 172 -1.60 -0.13 -5.18
N GLY A 173 -1.59 0.64 -4.08
CA GLY A 173 -1.46 0.11 -2.74
C GLY A 173 -2.80 -0.30 -2.17
N VAL A 174 -3.61 0.69 -1.76
CA VAL A 174 -4.82 0.46 -0.95
C VAL A 174 -5.95 -0.21 -1.75
N LEU A 175 -6.37 0.38 -2.87
CA LEU A 175 -7.52 -0.12 -3.63
C LEU A 175 -7.23 -1.49 -4.26
N LEU A 176 -6.04 -1.67 -4.82
CA LEU A 176 -5.62 -2.94 -5.40
C LEU A 176 -5.41 -4.01 -4.32
N GLY A 177 -4.73 -3.67 -3.22
CA GLY A 177 -4.58 -4.56 -2.06
C GLY A 177 -5.94 -5.03 -1.53
N ASN A 178 -6.92 -4.13 -1.47
CA ASN A 178 -8.28 -4.49 -1.06
C ASN A 178 -8.96 -5.47 -2.02
N ARG A 179 -8.76 -5.35 -3.33
CA ARG A 179 -9.31 -6.32 -4.29
C ARG A 179 -8.76 -7.73 -4.10
N HIS A 180 -7.52 -7.84 -3.60
CA HIS A 180 -6.86 -9.12 -3.40
C HIS A 180 -7.11 -9.70 -1.99
N ALA A 181 -6.89 -8.91 -0.94
CA ALA A 181 -6.93 -9.36 0.45
C ALA A 181 -8.06 -8.75 1.29
N GLY A 182 -8.86 -7.83 0.75
CA GLY A 182 -9.88 -7.09 1.49
C GLY A 182 -11.06 -7.92 2.00
N HIS A 183 -11.20 -9.17 1.57
CA HIS A 183 -12.16 -10.13 2.13
C HIS A 183 -11.74 -10.63 3.52
N LYS A 184 -10.47 -10.48 3.89
CA LYS A 184 -9.97 -10.77 5.23
C LYS A 184 -10.14 -9.52 6.12
N PRO A 185 -10.88 -9.60 7.24
CA PRO A 185 -11.16 -8.41 8.07
C PRO A 185 -9.90 -7.69 8.57
N ALA A 186 -8.85 -8.44 8.94
CA ALA A 186 -7.59 -7.86 9.40
C ALA A 186 -6.91 -7.02 8.32
N PHE A 187 -6.83 -7.51 7.08
CA PHE A 187 -6.28 -6.75 5.95
C PHE A 187 -7.12 -5.52 5.63
N LEU A 188 -8.45 -5.67 5.65
CA LEU A 188 -9.37 -4.57 5.37
C LEU A 188 -9.15 -3.40 6.34
N LEU A 189 -8.91 -3.67 7.62
CA LEU A 189 -8.56 -2.64 8.61
C LEU A 189 -7.28 -1.91 8.24
N VAL A 190 -6.20 -2.66 8.00
CA VAL A 190 -4.88 -2.10 7.67
C VAL A 190 -4.94 -1.27 6.38
N LEU A 191 -5.68 -1.73 5.37
CA LEU A 191 -5.86 -1.02 4.10
C LEU A 191 -6.70 0.25 4.23
N LEU A 192 -7.68 0.27 5.15
CA LEU A 192 -8.52 1.45 5.38
C LEU A 192 -7.82 2.56 6.17
N GLN A 193 -6.87 2.22 7.06
CA GLN A 193 -6.10 3.18 7.87
C GLN A 193 -5.50 4.35 7.07
N PRO A 194 -4.76 4.14 5.95
CA PRO A 194 -4.14 5.24 5.21
C PRO A 194 -5.14 6.12 4.45
N VAL A 195 -6.37 5.67 4.19
CA VAL A 195 -7.33 6.34 3.29
C VAL A 195 -7.59 7.79 3.73
N SER A 196 -7.90 8.03 5.01
CA SER A 196 -8.18 9.40 5.49
C SER A 196 -6.99 10.34 5.30
N THR A 197 -5.78 9.85 5.58
CA THR A 197 -4.54 10.61 5.43
C THR A 197 -4.23 10.89 3.96
N LEU A 198 -4.43 9.91 3.07
CA LEU A 198 -4.25 10.05 1.64
C LEU A 198 -5.20 11.11 1.08
N TYR A 199 -6.48 11.04 1.42
CA TYR A 199 -7.49 11.99 0.96
C TYR A 199 -7.20 13.42 1.42
N LYS A 200 -6.76 13.62 2.67
CA LYS A 200 -6.29 14.92 3.16
C LYS A 200 -5.10 15.48 2.38
N LYS A 201 -4.20 14.61 1.91
CA LYS A 201 -2.97 15.02 1.20
C LYS A 201 -3.17 15.15 -0.32
N ILE A 202 -4.06 14.37 -0.92
CA ILE A 202 -4.39 14.37 -2.36
C ILE A 202 -5.39 15.51 -2.68
N GLY A 203 -6.28 15.84 -1.74
CA GLY A 203 -7.28 16.90 -1.91
C GLY A 203 -8.34 16.55 -2.97
N LEU A 204 -8.69 17.53 -3.81
CA LEU A 204 -9.77 17.40 -4.80
C LEU A 204 -9.57 16.26 -5.80
N VAL A 205 -8.32 15.89 -6.10
CA VAL A 205 -8.02 14.77 -7.02
C VAL A 205 -8.58 13.44 -6.49
N GLY A 206 -8.67 13.28 -5.16
CA GLY A 206 -9.20 12.08 -4.51
C GLY A 206 -10.68 11.81 -4.81
N THR A 207 -11.44 12.82 -5.23
CA THR A 207 -12.87 12.67 -5.57
C THR A 207 -13.11 11.69 -6.73
N ARG A 208 -12.12 11.52 -7.62
CA ARG A 208 -12.17 10.57 -8.75
C ARG A 208 -12.29 9.11 -8.29
N TYR A 209 -11.76 8.80 -7.11
CA TYR A 209 -11.71 7.45 -6.53
C TYR A 209 -12.80 7.21 -5.48
N LEU A 210 -13.70 8.19 -5.28
CA LEU A 210 -14.64 8.15 -4.18
C LEU A 210 -15.58 6.96 -4.28
N LYS A 211 -15.99 6.56 -5.49
CA LYS A 211 -16.87 5.40 -5.69
C LYS A 211 -16.23 4.12 -5.15
N GLU A 212 -14.99 3.85 -5.54
CA GLU A 212 -14.24 2.66 -5.16
C GLU A 212 -13.94 2.67 -3.67
N VAL A 213 -13.46 3.80 -3.15
CA VAL A 213 -13.14 3.97 -1.73
C VAL A 213 -14.39 3.80 -0.86
N LEU A 214 -15.51 4.39 -1.26
CA LEU A 214 -16.79 4.22 -0.58
C LEU A 214 -17.25 2.78 -0.59
N SER A 215 -17.09 2.07 -1.71
CA SER A 215 -17.43 0.65 -1.78
C SER A 215 -16.65 -0.16 -0.75
N ILE A 216 -15.37 0.15 -0.54
CA ILE A 216 -14.51 -0.54 0.43
C ILE A 216 -14.91 -0.19 1.86
N ILE A 217 -15.14 1.09 2.15
CA ILE A 217 -15.57 1.55 3.47
C ILE A 217 -16.92 0.92 3.85
N CYS A 218 -17.88 0.92 2.92
CA CYS A 218 -19.20 0.32 3.13
C CYS A 218 -19.09 -1.20 3.34
N HIS A 219 -18.22 -1.87 2.57
CA HIS A 219 -17.93 -3.29 2.81
C HIS A 219 -17.31 -3.53 4.19
N GLY A 220 -16.35 -2.70 4.61
CA GLY A 220 -15.73 -2.79 5.93
C GLY A 220 -16.72 -2.55 7.06
N LEU A 221 -17.62 -1.58 6.92
CA LEU A 221 -18.70 -1.37 7.88
C LEU A 221 -19.53 -2.64 8.13
N SER A 222 -19.85 -3.41 7.08
CA SER A 222 -20.63 -4.64 7.20
C SER A 222 -19.82 -5.83 7.74
N VAL A 223 -18.51 -5.91 7.46
CA VAL A 223 -17.67 -7.07 7.79
C VAL A 223 -16.99 -6.95 9.16
N LEU A 224 -16.44 -5.78 9.49
CA LEU A 224 -15.63 -5.55 10.69
C LEU A 224 -16.29 -5.85 12.04
N PRO A 225 -17.61 -5.65 12.23
CA PRO A 225 -18.26 -5.99 13.50
C PRO A 225 -18.14 -7.47 13.90
N HIS A 226 -17.81 -8.35 12.96
CA HIS A 226 -17.64 -9.78 13.19
C HIS A 226 -16.18 -10.18 13.48
N ALA A 227 -15.23 -9.25 13.36
CA ALA A 227 -13.83 -9.50 13.65
C ALA A 227 -13.58 -9.29 15.15
N ASN A 228 -13.29 -10.36 15.88
CA ASN A 228 -13.12 -10.40 17.34
C ASN A 228 -11.85 -9.68 17.87
N GLY A 229 -11.52 -8.47 17.39
CA GLY A 229 -10.33 -7.74 17.83
C GLY A 229 -10.61 -6.27 18.15
N ASP A 230 -9.84 -5.70 19.08
CA ASP A 230 -9.86 -4.32 19.62
C ASP A 230 -9.70 -3.18 18.58
N ASN A 231 -9.88 -3.45 17.28
CA ASN A 231 -9.52 -2.55 16.19
C ASN A 231 -10.66 -1.55 15.81
N ASN A 232 -11.45 -1.13 16.79
CA ASN A 232 -12.73 -0.41 16.61
C ASN A 232 -12.65 1.09 16.25
N HIS A 233 -11.48 1.64 15.91
CA HIS A 233 -11.30 3.10 15.80
C HIS A 233 -11.25 3.69 14.38
N CYS A 234 -11.28 2.88 13.31
CA CYS A 234 -10.94 3.39 11.97
C CYS A 234 -12.11 3.94 11.14
N VAL A 235 -13.33 3.48 11.40
CA VAL A 235 -14.48 3.69 10.49
C VAL A 235 -15.14 5.09 10.56
N PRO A 236 -15.30 5.73 11.73
CA PRO A 236 -16.13 6.95 11.86
C PRO A 236 -15.55 8.21 11.17
N LYS A 237 -14.22 8.29 10.99
CA LYS A 237 -13.59 9.52 10.47
C LYS A 237 -13.71 9.70 8.95
N LEU A 238 -14.18 8.69 8.22
CA LEU A 238 -14.26 8.72 6.75
C LEU A 238 -15.62 9.18 6.22
N ILE A 239 -16.67 9.10 7.04
CA ILE A 239 -18.06 9.37 6.61
C ILE A 239 -18.31 10.85 6.30
N ILE A 240 -17.57 11.75 6.98
CA ILE A 240 -17.71 13.21 6.83
C ILE A 240 -17.43 13.69 5.39
N TRP A 241 -16.74 12.90 4.56
CA TRP A 241 -16.33 13.31 3.22
C TRP A 241 -17.33 12.94 2.11
N CYS A 242 -18.39 12.21 2.46
CA CYS A 242 -19.28 11.60 1.48
C CYS A 242 -20.60 12.36 1.37
N SER A 243 -20.53 13.68 1.23
CA SER A 243 -21.69 14.55 0.94
C SER A 243 -22.20 14.42 -0.51
N ILE A 244 -21.90 13.32 -1.21
CA ILE A 244 -22.33 13.13 -2.59
C ILE A 244 -23.65 12.36 -2.61
N PRO A 245 -24.76 12.99 -3.04
CA PRO A 245 -26.11 12.40 -2.99
C PRO A 245 -26.21 11.02 -3.65
N LYS A 246 -25.35 10.80 -4.66
CA LYS A 246 -25.25 9.57 -5.45
C LYS A 246 -24.95 8.32 -4.61
N TYR A 247 -24.27 8.44 -3.47
CA TYR A 247 -23.83 7.29 -2.67
C TYR A 247 -24.60 7.11 -1.35
N ASN A 248 -25.55 7.98 -1.05
CA ASN A 248 -26.27 8.00 0.22
C ASN A 248 -26.88 6.65 0.58
N GLY A 249 -27.59 6.01 -0.35
CA GLY A 249 -28.24 4.73 -0.08
C GLY A 249 -27.26 3.61 0.30
N MET A 250 -26.08 3.60 -0.32
CA MET A 250 -25.03 2.61 -0.01
C MET A 250 -24.43 2.85 1.38
N ILE A 251 -24.17 4.12 1.73
CA ILE A 251 -23.59 4.51 3.02
C ILE A 251 -24.59 4.24 4.15
N LEU A 252 -25.85 4.68 4.00
CA LEU A 252 -26.88 4.46 5.01
C LEU A 252 -27.14 2.98 5.25
N ARG A 253 -27.17 2.18 4.18
CA ARG A 253 -27.30 0.73 4.29
C ARG A 253 -26.15 0.12 5.09
N ALA A 254 -24.90 0.46 4.77
CA ALA A 254 -23.73 -0.06 5.46
C ALA A 254 -23.69 0.37 6.94
N LEU A 255 -24.06 1.61 7.25
CA LEU A 255 -24.21 2.10 8.62
C LEU A 255 -25.28 1.34 9.40
N ALA A 256 -26.44 1.09 8.78
CA ALA A 256 -27.52 0.34 9.40
C ALA A 256 -27.12 -1.12 9.64
N GLU A 257 -26.47 -1.77 8.67
CA GLU A 257 -25.94 -3.13 8.81
C GLU A 257 -24.91 -3.19 9.95
N ALA A 258 -23.96 -2.26 10.01
CA ALA A 258 -22.98 -2.18 11.09
C ALA A 258 -23.63 -2.00 12.47
N TRP A 259 -24.57 -1.06 12.57
CA TRP A 259 -25.29 -0.79 13.82
C TRP A 259 -26.10 -2.01 14.28
N LEU A 260 -26.75 -2.72 13.36
CA LEU A 260 -27.49 -3.95 13.67
C LEU A 260 -26.60 -5.04 14.26
N VAL A 261 -25.34 -5.14 13.83
CA VAL A 261 -24.42 -6.12 14.42
C VAL A 261 -23.94 -5.66 15.80
N TYR A 262 -23.56 -4.38 15.94
CA TYR A 262 -23.07 -3.88 17.23
C TYR A 262 -24.14 -3.82 18.31
N LYS A 263 -25.41 -3.52 18.00
CA LYS A 263 -26.47 -3.41 19.03
C LYS A 263 -26.67 -4.71 19.81
N ASP A 264 -26.41 -5.86 19.17
CA ASP A 264 -26.62 -7.18 19.76
C ASP A 264 -25.42 -7.61 20.62
N LEU A 265 -24.27 -6.94 20.45
CA LEU A 265 -23.07 -7.14 21.26
C LEU A 265 -23.19 -6.38 22.59
N GLN A 266 -22.69 -6.99 23.68
CA GLN A 266 -22.68 -6.38 25.01
C GLN A 266 -21.29 -5.77 25.28
N GLY A 267 -21.22 -4.52 25.71
CA GLY A 267 -19.96 -3.84 26.07
C GLY A 267 -20.07 -2.33 26.07
N GLU A 268 -19.26 -1.64 26.88
CA GLU A 268 -19.22 -0.17 26.90
C GLU A 268 -18.66 0.40 25.58
N GLU A 269 -17.62 -0.24 25.03
CA GLU A 269 -17.04 0.13 23.73
C GLU A 269 -18.04 -0.02 22.59
N THR A 270 -18.79 -1.13 22.57
CA THR A 270 -19.85 -1.38 21.61
C THR A 270 -20.92 -0.29 21.66
N LYS A 271 -21.34 0.12 22.87
CA LYS A 271 -22.29 1.24 23.03
C LYS A 271 -21.72 2.54 22.50
N ALA A 272 -20.43 2.81 22.72
CA ALA A 272 -19.77 3.99 22.18
C ALA A 272 -19.77 3.99 20.63
N ILE A 273 -19.55 2.83 20.01
CA ILE A 273 -19.62 2.67 18.54
C ILE A 273 -21.05 2.85 18.05
N CYS A 274 -22.05 2.24 18.68
CA CYS A 274 -23.46 2.42 18.33
C CYS A 274 -23.87 3.90 18.38
N ASN A 275 -23.48 4.62 19.44
CA ASN A 275 -23.74 6.05 19.58
C ASN A 275 -23.06 6.87 18.46
N LEU A 276 -21.86 6.47 18.05
CA LEU A 276 -21.12 7.12 16.98
C LEU A 276 -21.75 6.87 15.60
N LEU A 277 -22.13 5.62 15.30
CA LEU A 277 -22.88 5.27 14.09
C LEU A 277 -24.22 6.00 14.02
N GLN A 278 -24.93 6.11 15.15
CA GLN A 278 -26.18 6.86 15.25
C GLN A 278 -25.96 8.35 14.99
N LYS A 279 -24.90 8.95 15.54
CA LYS A 279 -24.54 10.34 15.29
C LYS A 279 -24.17 10.58 13.82
N ASP A 280 -23.39 9.69 13.22
CA ASP A 280 -23.03 9.77 11.80
C ASP A 280 -24.26 9.62 10.89
N TYR A 281 -25.19 8.72 11.25
CA TYR A 281 -26.49 8.59 10.58
C TYR A 281 -27.30 9.88 10.68
N GLN A 282 -27.42 10.50 11.86
CA GLN A 282 -28.16 11.75 12.06
C GLN A 282 -27.57 12.90 11.25
N ILE A 283 -26.24 12.99 11.15
CA ILE A 283 -25.56 14.00 10.32
C ILE A 283 -25.88 13.76 8.84
N LEU A 284 -25.79 12.50 8.38
CA LEU A 284 -26.11 12.16 7.00
C LEU A 284 -27.59 12.44 6.69
N ASP A 285 -28.51 12.06 7.57
CA ASP A 285 -29.94 12.32 7.41
C ASP A 285 -30.20 13.82 7.32
N ALA A 286 -29.61 14.64 8.21
CA ALA A 286 -29.76 16.10 8.17
C ALA A 286 -29.21 16.73 6.87
N ILE A 287 -28.05 16.27 6.39
CA ILE A 287 -27.45 16.76 5.12
C ILE A 287 -28.29 16.30 3.92
N CYS A 288 -28.84 15.10 3.98
CA CYS A 288 -29.54 14.48 2.87
C CYS A 288 -31.04 14.81 2.86
N HIS A 289 -31.63 15.31 3.94
CA HIS A 289 -33.07 15.50 4.10
C HIS A 289 -33.72 16.25 2.92
N ASP A 290 -33.02 17.23 2.34
CA ASP A 290 -33.49 17.98 1.17
C ASP A 290 -33.40 17.20 -0.15
N LEU A 291 -32.46 16.26 -0.25
CA LEU A 291 -32.22 15.38 -1.39
C LEU A 291 -33.08 14.10 -1.35
N LEU A 292 -33.57 13.73 -0.16
CA LEU A 292 -34.35 12.52 0.12
C LEU A 292 -35.81 12.57 -0.35
N LYS A 293 -36.28 13.70 -0.90
CA LYS A 293 -37.61 13.85 -1.50
C LYS A 293 -37.78 13.14 -2.86
N MET A 294 -36.75 12.42 -3.34
CA MET A 294 -36.76 11.71 -4.63
C MET A 294 -37.42 10.31 -4.54
N PRO A 295 -38.23 9.89 -5.54
CA PRO A 295 -39.11 8.71 -5.46
C PRO A 295 -38.40 7.34 -5.35
N PHE A 296 -37.12 7.23 -5.71
CA PHE A 296 -36.33 5.99 -5.54
C PHE A 296 -36.05 5.64 -4.07
N TYR A 297 -36.23 6.59 -3.14
CA TYR A 297 -35.91 6.39 -1.73
C TYR A 297 -36.96 5.60 -0.95
N ASN A 298 -38.20 5.50 -1.42
CA ASN A 298 -39.31 4.89 -0.67
C ASN A 298 -39.08 3.42 -0.28
N LEU A 299 -38.21 2.67 -0.95
CA LEU A 299 -37.87 1.28 -0.58
C LEU A 299 -36.85 1.20 0.57
N THR A 300 -35.82 2.05 0.55
CA THR A 300 -34.88 2.19 1.67
C THR A 300 -35.50 2.91 2.85
N THR A 301 -36.33 3.93 2.64
CA THR A 301 -37.11 4.55 3.72
C THR A 301 -38.17 3.59 4.26
N ALA A 302 -38.75 2.68 3.47
CA ALA A 302 -39.63 1.65 4.02
C ALA A 302 -38.85 0.67 4.90
N TYR A 303 -37.66 0.23 4.47
CA TYR A 303 -36.80 -0.64 5.27
C TYR A 303 -36.32 0.06 6.55
N ILE A 304 -35.87 1.32 6.44
CA ILE A 304 -35.37 2.13 7.54
C ILE A 304 -36.52 2.59 8.46
N ASN A 305 -37.67 3.03 7.95
CA ASN A 305 -38.86 3.39 8.75
C ASN A 305 -39.51 2.18 9.42
N TRP A 306 -39.28 0.96 8.92
CA TRP A 306 -39.69 -0.26 9.61
C TRP A 306 -38.78 -0.55 10.82
N TYR A 307 -37.49 -0.17 10.75
CA TYR A 307 -36.51 -0.33 11.85
C TYR A 307 -36.38 0.89 12.79
N LEU A 308 -36.62 2.11 12.33
CA LEU A 308 -36.48 3.37 13.09
C LEU A 308 -37.32 3.46 14.37
N PRO A 309 -38.55 2.93 14.44
CA PRO A 309 -39.32 2.88 15.69
C PRO A 309 -38.67 2.03 16.78
N VAL A 310 -37.76 1.12 16.42
CA VAL A 310 -36.96 0.31 17.34
C VAL A 310 -35.72 1.09 17.81
N ILE A 311 -35.17 1.95 16.95
CA ILE A 311 -33.99 2.78 17.26
C ILE A 311 -34.33 3.96 18.19
N TYR A 312 -35.50 4.57 18.05
CA TYR A 312 -35.87 5.79 18.80
C TYR A 312 -36.64 5.54 20.11
N LYS A 313 -36.93 4.27 20.47
CA LYS A 313 -37.69 3.92 21.69
C LYS A 313 -36.84 3.40 22.86
N GLN A 314 -35.50 3.46 22.76
CA GLN A 314 -34.56 3.13 23.83
C GLN A 314 -33.67 4.32 24.14
#